data_AF-A0A2M4DIC7-F1
#
_entry.id   AF-A0A2M4DIC7-F1
#
_cell.length_a   1.000
_cell.length_b   1.000
_cell.length_c   1.000
_cell.angle_alpha   90.00
_cell.angle_beta   90.00
_cell.angle_gamma   90.00
#
_symmetry.space_group_name_H-M   'P 1'
#
loop_
_entity.id
_entity.type
_entity.pdbx_description
1 polymer ?
#
loop_
_entity_poly.entity_id
_entity_poly.type
_entity_poly.pdbx_seq_one_letter_code
_entity_poly.pdbx_strand_id
1 'polypeptide(L)'
;MEVTGTRIALFAAFALISMLQFEAIDATHEHANKVTNIFRRVKQDKTKNAVYLDSVHTGVKTLLKDPLVSKAMLLPAGTKISDDCLNALVDEAREHENKFYADFTYNCEGHIGTSYPCLEKGRATYYENLKALEASTAKCCNM
;
A
#
# COMPACT_ATOMS: atom_id res chain seq x y z
N MET A 1 41.85 -29.02 -23.56
CA MET A 1 40.43 -28.85 -23.94
C MET A 1 39.53 -28.42 -22.76
N GLU A 2 40.02 -28.34 -21.52
CA GLU A 2 39.19 -27.96 -20.36
C GLU A 2 38.87 -26.45 -20.25
N VAL A 3 39.78 -25.60 -20.73
CA VAL A 3 39.63 -24.12 -20.62
C VAL A 3 38.45 -23.59 -21.44
N THR A 4 38.17 -24.21 -22.59
CA THR A 4 37.09 -23.78 -23.49
C THR A 4 35.71 -24.16 -22.95
N GLY A 5 35.57 -25.38 -22.40
CA GLY A 5 34.31 -25.84 -21.79
C GLY A 5 33.92 -25.03 -20.56
N THR A 6 34.90 -24.68 -19.74
CA THR A 6 34.69 -23.88 -18.51
C THR A 6 34.21 -22.46 -18.82
N ARG A 7 34.74 -21.84 -19.89
CA ARG A 7 34.30 -20.51 -20.35
C ARG A 7 32.88 -20.53 -20.93
N ILE A 8 32.53 -21.55 -21.71
CA ILE A 8 31.18 -21.70 -22.27
C ILE A 8 30.16 -21.90 -21.14
N ALA A 9 30.48 -22.73 -20.14
CA ALA A 9 29.61 -22.94 -18.97
C ALA A 9 29.41 -21.64 -18.16
N LEU A 10 30.45 -20.82 -18.00
CA LEU A 10 30.36 -19.51 -17.35
C LEU A 10 29.43 -18.54 -18.09
N PHE A 11 29.54 -18.44 -19.42
CA PHE A 11 28.65 -17.58 -20.21
C PHE A 11 27.21 -18.07 -20.18
N ALA A 12 26.98 -19.37 -20.25
CA ALA A 12 25.64 -19.96 -20.13
C ALA A 12 25.03 -19.69 -18.74
N ALA A 13 25.81 -19.86 -17.67
CA ALA A 13 25.38 -19.55 -16.31
C ALA A 13 25.05 -18.05 -16.14
N PHE A 14 25.88 -17.15 -16.67
CA PHE A 14 25.62 -15.71 -16.61
C PHE A 14 24.36 -15.31 -17.38
N ALA A 15 24.13 -15.90 -18.56
CA ALA A 15 22.92 -15.65 -19.34
C ALA A 15 21.66 -16.14 -18.59
N LEU A 16 21.70 -17.32 -17.98
CA LEU A 16 20.59 -17.85 -17.17
C LEU A 16 20.31 -16.98 -15.93
N ILE A 17 21.35 -16.59 -15.20
CA ILE A 17 21.22 -15.71 -14.03
C ILE A 17 20.61 -14.36 -14.46
N SER A 18 21.06 -13.82 -15.59
CA SER A 18 20.53 -12.56 -16.13
C SER A 18 19.05 -12.67 -16.48
N MET A 19 18.62 -13.73 -17.16
CA MET A 19 17.20 -13.96 -17.49
C MET A 19 16.34 -14.08 -16.23
N LEU A 20 16.78 -14.86 -15.23
CA LEU A 20 16.08 -15.02 -13.97
C LEU A 20 15.95 -13.69 -13.20
N GLN A 21 16.99 -12.85 -13.23
CA GLN A 21 16.95 -11.52 -12.61
C GLN A 21 15.99 -10.58 -13.34
N PHE A 22 15.94 -10.62 -14.68
CA PHE A 22 14.96 -9.85 -15.46
C PHE A 22 13.52 -10.23 -15.13
N GLU A 23 13.20 -11.53 -15.09
CA GLU A 23 11.85 -12.01 -14.74
C GLU A 23 11.43 -11.60 -13.33
N ALA A 24 12.36 -11.64 -12.37
CA ALA A 24 12.10 -11.19 -11.00
C ALA A 24 11.84 -9.67 -10.92
N ILE A 25 12.60 -8.86 -11.69
CA ILE A 25 12.43 -7.40 -11.74
C ILE A 25 11.07 -7.03 -12.37
N ASP A 26 10.68 -7.67 -13.47
CA ASP A 26 9.41 -7.40 -14.14
C ASP A 26 8.22 -7.73 -13.24
N ALA A 27 8.25 -8.88 -12.56
CA ALA A 27 7.21 -9.26 -11.59
C ALA A 27 7.09 -8.25 -10.44
N THR A 28 8.23 -7.83 -9.88
CA THR A 28 8.30 -6.80 -8.83
C THR A 28 7.58 -5.51 -9.26
N HIS A 29 7.85 -5.05 -10.48
CA HIS A 29 7.23 -3.85 -11.04
C HIS A 29 5.73 -4.03 -11.32
N GLU A 30 5.31 -5.20 -11.82
CA GLU A 30 3.90 -5.50 -12.07
C GLU A 30 3.08 -5.45 -10.76
N HIS A 31 3.56 -6.13 -9.73
CA HIS A 31 2.92 -6.18 -8.41
C HIS A 31 2.82 -4.80 -7.77
N ALA A 32 3.91 -4.03 -7.80
CA ALA A 32 3.94 -2.65 -7.29
C ALA A 32 2.98 -1.72 -8.03
N ASN A 33 2.92 -1.83 -9.36
CA ASN A 33 2.02 -1.04 -10.19
C ASN A 33 0.56 -1.38 -9.92
N LYS A 34 0.24 -2.68 -9.75
CA LYS A 34 -1.11 -3.13 -9.45
C LYS A 34 -1.63 -2.53 -8.14
N VAL A 35 -0.84 -2.62 -7.07
CA VAL A 35 -1.18 -2.00 -5.78
C VAL A 35 -1.24 -0.48 -5.91
N THR A 36 -0.30 0.16 -6.59
CA THR A 36 -0.32 1.64 -6.77
C THR A 36 -1.58 2.12 -7.49
N ASN A 37 -2.03 1.39 -8.51
CA ASN A 37 -3.19 1.76 -9.31
C ASN A 37 -4.52 1.64 -8.56
N ILE A 38 -4.64 0.71 -7.60
CA ILE A 38 -5.86 0.59 -6.78
C ILE A 38 -6.04 1.83 -5.90
N PHE A 39 -4.97 2.28 -5.25
CA PHE A 39 -5.00 3.46 -4.37
C PHE A 39 -5.21 4.76 -5.15
N ARG A 40 -4.85 4.82 -6.43
CA ARG A 40 -5.14 6.00 -7.28
C ARG A 40 -6.65 6.25 -7.44
N ARG A 41 -7.48 5.23 -7.24
CA ARG A 41 -8.95 5.33 -7.30
C ARG A 41 -9.54 6.00 -6.05
N VAL A 42 -8.76 6.12 -4.97
CA VAL A 42 -9.15 6.85 -3.76
C VAL A 42 -9.02 8.34 -4.04
N LYS A 43 -10.13 8.98 -4.41
CA LYS A 43 -10.21 10.43 -4.57
C LYS A 43 -10.58 11.06 -3.24
N GLN A 44 -9.79 12.05 -2.84
CA GLN A 44 -10.13 12.89 -1.70
C GLN A 44 -11.20 13.91 -2.11
N ASP A 45 -12.17 14.10 -1.23
CA ASP A 45 -13.14 15.18 -1.34
C ASP A 45 -12.50 16.50 -0.88
N LYS A 46 -12.15 17.35 -1.84
CA LYS A 46 -11.47 18.63 -1.60
C LYS A 46 -12.34 19.67 -0.88
N THR A 47 -13.63 19.40 -0.67
CA THR A 47 -14.51 20.30 0.08
C THR A 47 -14.30 20.20 1.60
N LYS A 48 -13.66 19.12 2.08
CA LYS A 48 -13.39 18.90 3.51
C LYS A 48 -12.23 19.76 4.03
N ASN A 49 -12.15 19.88 5.36
CA ASN A 49 -11.08 20.62 6.05
C ASN A 49 -9.68 20.13 5.65
N ALA A 50 -8.77 21.07 5.36
CA ALA A 50 -7.44 20.76 4.85
C ALA A 50 -6.56 19.94 5.83
N VAL A 51 -6.66 20.20 7.14
CA VAL A 51 -5.87 19.48 8.16
C VAL A 51 -6.35 18.04 8.30
N TYR A 52 -7.66 17.84 8.22
CA TYR A 52 -8.26 16.51 8.13
C TYR A 52 -7.78 15.79 6.86
N LEU A 53 -7.84 16.45 5.69
CA LEU A 53 -7.44 15.86 4.41
C LEU A 53 -5.95 15.48 4.38
N ASP A 54 -5.08 16.30 4.97
CA ASP A 54 -3.67 16.00 5.13
C ASP A 54 -3.45 14.76 6.03
N SER A 55 -4.18 14.67 7.14
CA SER A 55 -4.14 13.52 8.04
C SER A 55 -4.57 12.23 7.34
N VAL A 56 -5.65 12.29 6.55
CA VAL A 56 -6.14 11.15 5.74
C VAL A 56 -5.12 10.76 4.69
N HIS A 57 -4.61 11.71 3.91
CA HIS A 57 -3.64 11.47 2.85
C HIS A 57 -2.37 10.82 3.42
N THR A 58 -1.83 11.39 4.50
CA THR A 58 -0.62 10.88 5.17
C THR A 58 -0.86 9.48 5.73
N GLY A 59 -2.00 9.23 6.38
CA GLY A 59 -2.34 7.91 6.90
C GLY A 59 -2.43 6.84 5.81
N VAL A 60 -3.25 7.08 4.78
CA VAL A 60 -3.42 6.14 3.66
C VAL A 60 -2.09 5.88 2.96
N LYS A 61 -1.28 6.93 2.74
CA LYS A 61 0.02 6.77 2.08
C LYS A 61 0.98 5.95 2.93
N THR A 62 1.25 6.38 4.16
CA THR A 62 2.37 5.87 4.97
C THR A 62 2.05 4.58 5.72
N LEU A 63 0.78 4.36 6.08
CA LEU A 63 0.36 3.21 6.89
C LEU A 63 -0.32 2.12 6.08
N LEU A 64 -0.64 2.37 4.82
CA LEU A 64 -1.36 1.41 3.98
C LEU A 64 -0.70 1.25 2.61
N LYS A 65 -0.71 2.28 1.76
CA LYS A 65 -0.18 2.17 0.39
C LYS A 65 1.30 1.80 0.35
N ASP A 66 2.18 2.58 0.99
CA ASP A 66 3.63 2.39 0.88
C ASP A 66 4.06 1.01 1.46
N PRO A 67 3.56 0.57 2.64
CA PRO A 67 3.79 -0.78 3.14
C PRO A 67 3.32 -1.88 2.18
N LEU A 68 2.12 -1.74 1.61
CA LEU A 68 1.58 -2.74 0.68
C LEU A 68 2.32 -2.81 -0.63
N VAL A 69 2.76 -1.67 -1.18
CA VAL A 69 3.65 -1.65 -2.35
C VAL A 69 4.96 -2.33 -2.02
N SER A 70 5.57 -2.03 -0.87
CA SER A 70 6.81 -2.68 -0.44
C SER A 70 6.65 -4.19 -0.28
N LYS A 71 5.52 -4.67 0.26
CA LYS A 71 5.23 -6.11 0.37
C LYS A 71 5.00 -6.75 -1.00
N ALA A 72 4.29 -6.06 -1.89
CA ALA A 72 4.00 -6.53 -3.24
C ALA A 72 5.28 -6.69 -4.08
N MET A 73 6.26 -5.81 -3.91
CA MET A 73 7.58 -5.91 -4.54
C MET A 73 8.38 -7.15 -4.09
N LEU A 74 8.03 -7.77 -2.97
CA LEU A 74 8.72 -8.95 -2.45
C LEU A 74 8.03 -10.27 -2.83
N LEU A 75 6.93 -10.21 -3.60
CA LEU A 75 6.21 -11.40 -4.01
C LEU A 75 6.97 -12.16 -5.11
N PRO A 76 6.98 -13.50 -5.09
CA PRO A 76 7.55 -14.30 -6.17
C PRO A 76 6.88 -14.01 -7.51
N ALA A 77 7.64 -14.11 -8.60
CA ALA A 77 7.11 -14.07 -9.96
C ALA A 77 5.97 -15.09 -10.14
N GLY A 78 4.88 -14.68 -10.80
CA GLY A 78 3.68 -15.49 -10.98
C GLY A 78 2.67 -15.45 -9.83
N THR A 79 2.99 -14.81 -8.69
CA THR A 79 2.01 -14.58 -7.62
C THR A 79 0.88 -13.68 -8.12
N LYS A 80 -0.37 -14.12 -7.97
CA LYS A 80 -1.54 -13.32 -8.35
C LYS A 80 -2.04 -12.55 -7.14
N ILE A 81 -2.05 -11.21 -7.24
CA ILE A 81 -2.73 -10.36 -6.27
C ILE A 81 -4.19 -10.23 -6.69
N SER A 82 -5.10 -10.57 -5.78
CA SER A 82 -6.55 -10.47 -6.02
C SER A 82 -7.02 -9.02 -6.08
N ASP A 83 -7.65 -8.63 -7.19
CA ASP A 83 -8.25 -7.30 -7.33
C ASP A 83 -9.42 -7.10 -6.35
N ASP A 84 -10.22 -8.14 -6.12
CA ASP A 84 -11.35 -8.09 -5.18
C ASP A 84 -10.88 -7.85 -3.75
N CYS A 85 -9.77 -8.49 -3.35
CA CYS A 85 -9.19 -8.29 -2.02
C CYS A 85 -8.62 -6.87 -1.86
N LEU A 86 -7.90 -6.37 -2.88
CA LEU A 86 -7.40 -4.99 -2.86
C LEU A 86 -8.53 -3.95 -2.86
N ASN A 87 -9.63 -4.19 -3.59
CA ASN A 87 -10.79 -3.32 -3.58
C ASN A 87 -11.47 -3.32 -2.21
N ALA A 88 -11.70 -4.49 -1.61
CA ALA A 88 -12.29 -4.61 -0.29
C ALA A 88 -11.47 -3.86 0.78
N LEU A 89 -10.14 -3.94 0.69
CA LEU A 89 -9.25 -3.18 1.56
C LEU A 89 -9.39 -1.67 1.37
N VAL A 90 -9.50 -1.20 0.12
CA VAL A 90 -9.74 0.23 -0.15
C VAL A 90 -11.09 0.68 0.41
N ASP A 91 -12.11 -0.17 0.32
CA ASP A 91 -13.44 0.13 0.85
C ASP A 91 -13.44 0.18 2.38
N GLU A 92 -12.71 -0.73 3.05
CA GLU A 92 -12.54 -0.72 4.50
C GLU A 92 -11.75 0.51 4.97
N ALA A 93 -10.69 0.89 4.25
CA ALA A 93 -9.96 2.13 4.51
C ALA A 93 -10.87 3.38 4.40
N ARG A 94 -11.77 3.40 3.41
CA ARG A 94 -12.79 4.46 3.26
C ARG A 94 -13.82 4.45 4.38
N GLU A 95 -14.20 3.28 4.88
CA GLU A 95 -15.09 3.18 6.04
C GLU A 95 -14.43 3.78 7.29
N HIS A 96 -13.15 3.48 7.53
CA HIS A 96 -12.39 4.09 8.62
C HIS A 96 -12.24 5.61 8.44
N GLU A 97 -12.01 6.07 7.21
CA GLU A 97 -12.00 7.51 6.89
C GLU A 97 -13.35 8.15 7.25
N ASN A 98 -14.47 7.55 6.84
CA ASN A 98 -15.80 8.10 7.08
C ASN A 98 -16.12 8.19 8.58
N LYS A 99 -15.71 7.19 9.38
CA LYS A 99 -15.83 7.24 10.85
C LYS A 99 -14.99 8.37 11.43
N PHE A 100 -13.74 8.51 10.98
CA PHE A 100 -12.88 9.62 11.40
C PHE A 100 -13.46 10.99 11.04
N TYR A 101 -14.03 11.13 9.83
CA TYR A 101 -14.68 12.36 9.39
C TYR A 101 -15.90 12.69 10.25
N ALA A 102 -16.76 11.70 10.52
CA ALA A 102 -17.92 11.89 11.37
C ALA A 102 -17.53 12.34 12.78
N ASP A 103 -16.51 11.71 13.37
CA ASP A 103 -15.97 12.11 14.67
C ASP A 103 -15.38 13.52 14.63
N PHE A 104 -14.66 13.87 13.55
CA PHE A 104 -14.09 15.20 13.37
C PHE A 104 -15.17 16.27 13.25
N THR A 105 -16.18 16.09 12.40
CA THR A 105 -17.23 17.08 12.18
C THR A 105 -18.17 17.21 13.39
N TYR A 106 -18.48 16.11 14.10
CA TYR A 106 -19.37 16.16 15.25
C TYR A 106 -18.70 16.67 16.53
N ASN A 107 -17.45 16.26 16.79
CA ASN A 107 -16.79 16.57 18.06
C ASN A 107 -15.77 17.72 17.97
N CYS A 108 -15.24 18.03 16.78
CA CYS A 108 -14.07 18.91 16.64
C CYS A 108 -14.34 20.17 15.79
N GLU A 109 -15.11 20.05 14.71
CA GLU A 109 -15.38 21.15 13.77
C GLU A 109 -16.29 22.21 14.43
N GLY A 110 -15.83 23.46 14.51
CA GLY A 110 -16.56 24.58 15.16
C GLY A 110 -16.19 24.85 16.62
N HIS A 111 -15.42 23.98 17.28
CA HIS A 111 -14.96 24.18 18.66
C HIS A 111 -13.49 24.67 18.70
N ILE A 112 -13.31 25.99 18.56
CA ILE A 112 -12.00 26.65 18.34
C ILE A 112 -10.94 26.31 19.42
N GLY A 113 -11.34 25.98 20.65
CA GLY A 113 -10.42 25.63 21.73
C GLY A 113 -10.07 24.13 21.89
N THR A 114 -10.89 23.21 21.34
CA THR A 114 -10.73 21.75 21.50
C THR A 114 -10.53 21.02 20.18
N SER A 115 -10.61 21.73 19.05
CA SER A 115 -10.52 21.18 17.70
C SER A 115 -9.23 20.41 17.44
N TYR A 116 -8.09 20.89 17.94
CA TYR A 116 -6.78 20.24 17.72
C TYR A 116 -6.60 18.96 18.56
N PRO A 117 -6.77 18.94 19.89
CA PRO A 117 -6.73 17.70 20.68
C PRO A 117 -7.76 16.65 20.22
N CYS A 118 -8.93 17.11 19.78
CA CYS A 118 -9.99 16.25 19.26
C CYS A 118 -9.59 15.59 17.92
N LEU A 119 -9.04 16.37 16.98
CA LEU A 119 -8.48 15.85 15.73
C LEU A 119 -7.36 14.83 15.99
N GLU A 120 -6.43 15.12 16.91
CA GLU A 120 -5.33 14.23 17.26
C GLU A 120 -5.82 12.87 17.77
N LYS A 121 -6.83 12.85 18.64
CA LYS A 121 -7.43 11.62 19.15
C LYS A 121 -8.12 10.80 18.05
N GLY A 122 -8.89 11.47 17.20
CA GLY A 122 -9.54 10.82 16.04
C GLY A 122 -8.51 10.24 15.08
N ARG A 123 -7.45 11.01 14.79
CA ARG A 123 -6.34 10.60 13.92
C ARG A 123 -5.61 9.39 14.46
N ALA A 124 -5.32 9.34 15.76
CA ALA A 124 -4.67 8.20 16.39
C ALA A 124 -5.49 6.91 16.19
N THR A 125 -6.79 6.98 16.43
CA THR A 125 -7.71 5.84 16.23
C THR A 125 -7.76 5.42 14.75
N TYR A 126 -7.88 6.40 13.85
CA TYR A 126 -7.84 6.16 12.40
C TYR A 126 -6.53 5.47 11.97
N TYR A 127 -5.39 5.92 12.48
CA TYR A 127 -4.08 5.36 12.12
C TYR A 127 -3.90 3.93 12.65
N GLU A 128 -4.37 3.63 13.85
CA GLU A 128 -4.36 2.26 14.38
C GLU A 128 -5.23 1.32 13.52
N ASN A 129 -6.41 1.79 13.09
CA ASN A 129 -7.26 1.01 12.17
C ASN A 129 -6.56 0.75 10.83
N LEU A 130 -5.89 1.76 10.25
CA LEU A 130 -5.13 1.57 9.01
C LEU A 130 -3.98 0.57 9.17
N LYS A 131 -3.25 0.58 10.29
CA LYS A 131 -2.20 -0.41 10.56
C LYS A 131 -2.77 -1.82 10.71
N ALA A 132 -3.89 -1.95 11.42
CA ALA A 132 -4.57 -3.24 11.57
C ALA A 132 -5.06 -3.78 10.22
N LEU A 133 -5.59 -2.89 9.38
CA LEU A 133 -6.00 -3.21 8.02
C LEU A 133 -4.79 -3.66 7.17
N GLU A 134 -3.68 -2.94 7.21
CA GLU A 134 -2.42 -3.32 6.55
C GLU A 134 -1.97 -4.73 6.95
N ALA A 135 -2.00 -5.05 8.25
CA ALA A 135 -1.63 -6.37 8.76
C ALA A 135 -2.58 -7.48 8.23
N SER A 136 -3.86 -7.18 8.05
CA SER A 136 -4.84 -8.12 7.50
C SER A 136 -4.62 -8.44 6.01
N THR A 137 -3.93 -7.54 5.29
CA THR A 137 -3.68 -7.62 3.84
C THR A 137 -2.77 -8.75 3.42
N ALA A 138 -2.09 -9.42 4.36
CA ALA A 138 -1.40 -10.68 4.07
C ALA A 138 -2.33 -11.66 3.33
N LYS A 139 -3.64 -11.61 3.64
CA LYS A 139 -4.68 -12.39 2.96
C LYS A 139 -4.84 -12.08 1.46
N CYS A 140 -4.52 -10.86 1.00
CA CYS A 140 -4.61 -10.48 -0.41
C CYS A 140 -3.44 -10.99 -1.25
N CYS A 141 -2.35 -11.40 -0.60
CA CYS A 141 -1.12 -11.90 -1.22
C CYS A 141 -0.94 -13.43 -1.08
N ASN A 142 -1.87 -14.12 -0.44
CA ASN A 142 -1.92 -15.59 -0.34
C ASN A 142 -2.15 -16.20 -1.75
N MET A 143 -1.30 -17.05 -2.34
CA MET A 143 -0.59 -18.25 -1.84
C MET A 143 -1.50 -19.24 -1.11
#